data_AF-A0A7C3TA46-F1
#
_entry.id   AF-A0A7C3TA46-F1
#
_cell.length_a   1.000
_cell.length_b   1.000
_cell.length_c   1.000
_cell.angle_alpha   90.00
_cell.angle_beta   90.00
_cell.angle_gamma   90.00
#
_symmetry.space_group_name_H-M   'P 1'
#
loop_
_entity.id
_entity.type
_entity.pdbx_description
1 polymer ?
#
loop_
_entity_poly.entity_id
_entity_poly.type
_entity_poly.pdbx_seq_one_letter_code
_entity_poly.pdbx_strand_id
1 'polypeptide(L)'
;MARKFYRNDPEALNEFAWFIVGPDTQLKKPDYKIGLQIAQMAASASNNKSPDILDTLALAQYRTGQKAAAVATQTKAVALAKKNGLPAQNLAEMEKRLRQFRSGK
;
A
#
# COMPACT_ATOMS: atom_id res chain seq x y z
N MET A 1 2.56 -24.79 15.75
CA MET A 1 1.20 -24.24 15.48
C MET A 1 1.23 -22.72 15.23
N ALA A 2 2.25 -22.16 14.56
CA ALA A 2 2.42 -20.71 14.37
C ALA A 2 2.04 -20.19 12.96
N ARG A 3 1.87 -21.09 11.98
CA ARG A 3 1.69 -20.76 10.55
C ARG A 3 0.31 -20.19 10.20
N LYS A 4 -0.65 -20.23 11.14
CA LYS A 4 -2.07 -19.88 10.92
C LYS A 4 -2.42 -18.45 11.34
N PHE A 5 -1.62 -17.81 12.21
CA PHE A 5 -1.96 -16.50 12.78
C PHE A 5 -1.56 -15.31 11.89
N TYR A 6 -0.43 -15.36 11.19
CA TYR A 6 0.00 -14.25 10.31
C TYR A 6 -0.58 -14.31 8.89
N ARG A 7 -1.10 -15.48 8.46
CA ARG A 7 -1.42 -15.68 7.04
C ARG A 7 -2.63 -14.86 6.57
N ASN A 8 -3.47 -14.40 7.49
CA ASN A 8 -4.73 -13.69 7.19
C ASN A 8 -4.91 -12.38 7.98
N ASP A 9 -3.91 -11.90 8.71
CA ASP A 9 -4.00 -10.58 9.35
C ASP A 9 -3.64 -9.50 8.30
N PRO A 10 -4.62 -8.72 7.82
CA PRO A 10 -4.37 -7.73 6.79
C PRO A 10 -3.39 -6.65 7.25
N GLU A 11 -3.37 -6.29 8.53
CA GLU A 11 -2.48 -5.24 9.04
C GLU A 11 -1.05 -5.75 9.19
N ALA A 12 -0.85 -6.97 9.72
CA ALA A 12 0.49 -7.56 9.79
C ALA A 12 1.11 -7.76 8.39
N LEU A 13 0.30 -8.17 7.41
CA LEU A 13 0.73 -8.26 6.02
C LEU A 13 1.07 -6.87 5.46
N ASN A 14 0.26 -5.86 5.77
CA ASN A 14 0.50 -4.49 5.34
C ASN A 14 1.79 -3.92 5.92
N GLU A 15 2.04 -4.05 7.22
CA GLU A 15 3.27 -3.61 7.87
C GLU A 15 4.51 -4.25 7.21
N PHE A 16 4.44 -5.55 6.93
CA PHE A 16 5.54 -6.24 6.28
C PHE A 16 5.74 -5.79 4.82
N ALA A 17 4.67 -5.56 4.08
CA ALA A 17 4.76 -4.97 2.74
C ALA A 17 5.34 -3.55 2.81
N TRP A 18 4.90 -2.72 3.74
CA TRP A 18 5.38 -1.35 3.95
C TRP A 18 6.87 -1.31 4.26
N PHE A 19 7.37 -2.21 5.10
CA PHE A 19 8.81 -2.33 5.36
C PHE A 19 9.64 -2.55 4.09
N ILE A 20 9.08 -3.24 3.10
CA ILE A 20 9.75 -3.55 1.83
C ILE A 20 9.61 -2.39 0.82
N VAL A 21 8.41 -1.83 0.67
CA VAL A 21 8.09 -0.88 -0.42
C VAL A 21 8.03 0.57 0.02
N GLY A 22 8.09 0.84 1.33
CA GLY A 22 7.96 2.16 1.91
C GLY A 22 9.05 3.14 1.45
N PRO A 23 8.78 4.45 1.46
CA PRO A 23 9.77 5.48 1.14
C PRO A 23 11.02 5.37 2.01
N ASP A 24 10.84 5.00 3.29
CA ASP A 24 11.91 4.94 4.29
C ASP A 24 12.50 3.54 4.48
N THR A 25 12.33 2.63 3.50
CA THR A 25 12.88 1.27 3.59
C THR A 25 14.41 1.32 3.74
N GLN A 26 14.92 0.62 4.75
CA GLN A 26 16.36 0.50 5.03
C GLN A 26 17.00 -0.71 4.34
N LEU A 27 16.23 -1.47 3.56
CA LEU A 27 16.74 -2.61 2.81
C LEU A 27 17.71 -2.12 1.74
N LYS A 28 18.91 -2.71 1.70
CA LYS A 28 19.93 -2.36 0.69
C LYS A 28 19.48 -2.68 -0.74
N LYS A 29 18.69 -3.76 -0.90
CA LYS A 29 18.16 -4.25 -2.18
C LYS A 29 16.74 -4.80 -1.95
N PRO A 30 15.73 -3.93 -1.79
CA PRO A 30 14.36 -4.37 -1.53
C PRO A 30 13.82 -5.12 -2.75
N ASP A 31 13.18 -6.27 -2.51
CA ASP A 31 12.45 -7.00 -3.55
C ASP A 31 11.01 -6.49 -3.62
N TYR A 32 10.79 -5.51 -4.50
CA TYR A 32 9.45 -4.92 -4.68
C TYR A 32 8.43 -5.90 -5.27
N LYS A 33 8.85 -6.99 -5.93
CA LYS A 33 7.91 -8.01 -6.40
C LYS A 33 7.34 -8.80 -5.22
N ILE A 34 8.18 -9.14 -4.25
CA ILE A 34 7.72 -9.75 -2.98
C ILE A 34 6.83 -8.77 -2.21
N GLY A 35 7.24 -7.50 -2.10
CA GLY A 35 6.44 -6.46 -1.45
C GLY A 35 5.04 -6.30 -2.08
N LEU A 36 4.96 -6.34 -3.41
CA LEU A 36 3.70 -6.34 -4.15
C LEU A 36 2.83 -7.55 -3.81
N GLN A 37 3.38 -8.76 -3.83
CA GLN A 37 2.61 -9.97 -3.51
C GLN A 37 1.99 -9.90 -2.12
N ILE A 38 2.77 -9.45 -1.13
CA ILE A 38 2.31 -9.31 0.26
C ILE A 38 1.24 -8.22 0.37
N ALA A 39 1.44 -7.06 -0.28
CA ALA A 39 0.44 -5.98 -0.28
C ALA A 39 -0.88 -6.43 -0.94
N GLN A 40 -0.80 -7.27 -1.99
CA GLN A 40 -1.98 -7.85 -2.63
C GLN A 40 -2.74 -8.78 -1.67
N MET A 41 -2.02 -9.57 -0.87
CA MET A 41 -2.61 -10.42 0.17
C MET A 41 -3.28 -9.58 1.26
N ALA A 42 -2.63 -8.51 1.74
CA ALA A 42 -3.20 -7.58 2.71
C ALA A 42 -4.49 -6.92 2.20
N ALA A 43 -4.46 -6.45 0.95
CA ALA A 43 -5.61 -5.83 0.30
C ALA A 43 -6.76 -6.84 0.11
N SER A 44 -6.46 -8.08 -0.25
CA SER A 44 -7.46 -9.15 -0.36
C SER A 44 -8.06 -9.50 1.02
N ALA A 45 -7.24 -9.67 2.05
CA ALA A 45 -7.68 -9.99 3.40
C ALA A 45 -8.54 -8.88 4.04
N SER A 46 -8.26 -7.62 3.72
CA SER A 46 -9.08 -6.46 4.13
C SER A 46 -10.29 -6.20 3.22
N ASN A 47 -10.55 -7.06 2.24
CA ASN A 47 -11.58 -6.87 1.21
C ASN A 47 -11.47 -5.53 0.45
N ASN A 48 -10.25 -5.00 0.32
CA ASN A 48 -9.96 -3.70 -0.28
C ASN A 48 -10.75 -2.54 0.37
N LYS A 49 -10.90 -2.58 1.70
CA LYS A 49 -11.63 -1.56 2.48
C LYS A 49 -10.74 -0.73 3.41
N SER A 50 -9.50 -1.13 3.64
CA SER A 50 -8.55 -0.34 4.45
C SER A 50 -7.80 0.67 3.56
N PRO A 51 -7.89 1.98 3.82
CA PRO A 51 -7.21 2.99 3.03
C PRO A 51 -5.68 2.88 3.13
N ASP A 52 -5.14 2.57 4.32
CA ASP A 52 -3.69 2.45 4.53
C ASP A 52 -3.10 1.24 3.78
N ILE A 53 -3.83 0.13 3.75
CA ILE A 53 -3.42 -1.06 2.98
C ILE A 53 -3.44 -0.80 1.48
N LEU A 54 -4.45 -0.09 0.99
CA LEU A 54 -4.52 0.26 -0.43
C LEU A 54 -3.41 1.24 -0.82
N ASP A 55 -3.05 2.14 0.08
CA ASP A 55 -1.92 3.06 -0.12
C ASP A 55 -0.58 2.31 -0.22
N THR A 56 -0.34 1.29 0.62
CA THR A 56 0.81 0.39 0.49
C THR A 56 0.79 -0.39 -0.82
N LEU A 57 -0.36 -0.96 -1.20
CA LEU A 57 -0.51 -1.70 -2.47
C LEU A 57 -0.21 -0.80 -3.68
N ALA A 58 -0.73 0.42 -3.69
CA ALA A 58 -0.47 1.35 -4.78
C ALA A 58 1.01 1.70 -4.90
N LEU A 59 1.71 1.90 -3.77
CA LEU A 59 3.15 2.13 -3.77
C LEU A 59 3.92 0.92 -4.32
N ALA A 60 3.54 -0.29 -3.91
CA ALA A 60 4.15 -1.52 -4.43
C ALA A 60 3.93 -1.71 -5.94
N GLN A 61 2.71 -1.42 -6.43
CA GLN A 61 2.38 -1.40 -7.85
C GLN A 61 3.24 -0.39 -8.60
N TYR A 62 3.42 0.81 -8.06
CA TYR A 62 4.24 1.85 -8.68
C TYR A 62 5.71 1.43 -8.79
N ARG A 63 6.29 0.93 -7.69
CA ARG A 63 7.69 0.47 -7.64
C ARG A 63 7.97 -0.75 -8.53
N THR A 64 6.94 -1.50 -8.89
CA THR A 64 7.03 -2.62 -9.85
C THR A 64 6.66 -2.24 -11.28
N GLY A 65 6.43 -0.95 -11.56
CA GLY A 65 6.16 -0.42 -12.90
C GLY A 65 4.69 -0.47 -13.34
N GLN A 66 3.77 -0.94 -12.49
CA GLN A 66 2.33 -1.01 -12.77
C GLN A 66 1.65 0.35 -12.54
N LYS A 67 2.11 1.39 -13.25
CA LYS A 67 1.72 2.79 -13.00
C LYS A 67 0.21 3.04 -13.07
N ALA A 68 -0.47 2.48 -14.07
CA ALA A 68 -1.92 2.64 -14.21
C ALA A 68 -2.68 2.03 -13.03
N ALA A 69 -2.29 0.82 -12.60
CA ALA A 69 -2.86 0.17 -11.43
C ALA A 69 -2.60 0.97 -10.16
N ALA A 70 -1.37 1.49 -9.98
CA ALA A 70 -1.01 2.32 -8.83
C ALA A 70 -1.90 3.57 -8.72
N VAL A 71 -2.14 4.29 -9.82
CA VAL A 71 -3.02 5.48 -9.83
C VAL A 71 -4.45 5.10 -9.47
N ALA A 72 -4.98 3.99 -10.01
CA ALA A 72 -6.34 3.53 -9.72
C ALA A 72 -6.48 3.15 -8.23
N THR A 73 -5.56 2.34 -7.71
CA THR A 73 -5.55 1.91 -6.30
C THR A 73 -5.40 3.10 -5.36
N GLN A 74 -4.47 4.02 -5.62
CA GLN A 74 -4.24 5.19 -4.77
C GLN A 74 -5.44 6.15 -4.79
N THR A 75 -6.11 6.29 -5.94
CA THR A 75 -7.34 7.09 -6.03
C THR A 75 -8.42 6.51 -5.10
N LYS A 76 -8.55 5.18 -5.06
CA LYS A 76 -9.48 4.51 -4.13
C LYS A 76 -9.05 4.69 -2.66
N ALA A 77 -7.75 4.59 -2.36
CA ALA A 77 -7.22 4.81 -1.00
C ALA A 77 -7.58 6.21 -0.48
N VAL A 78 -7.31 7.25 -1.27
CA VAL A 78 -7.63 8.65 -0.94
C VAL A 78 -9.14 8.85 -0.73
N ALA A 79 -9.98 8.26 -1.59
CA ALA A 79 -11.43 8.36 -1.46
C ALA A 79 -11.95 7.71 -0.16
N LEU A 80 -11.42 6.54 0.20
CA LEU A 80 -11.75 5.87 1.46
C LEU A 80 -11.20 6.64 2.67
N ALA A 81 -10.00 7.19 2.57
CA ALA A 81 -9.39 7.98 3.64
C ALA A 81 -10.24 9.22 3.98
N LYS A 82 -10.73 9.94 2.95
CA LYS A 82 -11.67 11.07 3.11
C LYS A 82 -12.98 10.62 3.76
N LYS A 83 -13.57 9.53 3.26
CA LYS A 83 -14.82 8.99 3.78
C LYS A 83 -14.72 8.56 5.26
N ASN A 84 -13.60 7.95 5.64
CA ASN A 84 -13.37 7.44 6.98
C ASN A 84 -12.91 8.51 7.97
N GLY A 85 -12.67 9.75 7.51
CA GLY A 85 -12.21 10.85 8.37
C GLY A 85 -10.80 10.64 8.92
N LEU A 86 -9.89 10.05 8.11
CA LEU A 86 -8.50 9.88 8.52
C LEU A 86 -7.85 11.24 8.86
N PRO A 87 -6.83 11.27 9.75
CA PRO A 87 -6.11 12.49 10.07
C PRO A 87 -5.62 13.22 8.82
N ALA A 88 -5.70 14.55 8.84
CA ALA A 88 -5.37 15.39 7.68
C ALA A 88 -3.95 15.14 7.15
N GLN A 89 -2.99 14.85 8.04
CA GLN A 89 -1.62 14.50 7.67
C GLN A 89 -1.54 13.21 6.84
N ASN A 90 -2.23 12.14 7.27
CA ASN A 90 -2.27 10.87 6.55
C ASN A 90 -2.88 11.06 5.17
N LEU A 91 -4.01 11.77 5.09
CA LEU A 91 -4.66 12.08 3.82
C LEU A 91 -3.74 12.88 2.89
N ALA A 92 -3.03 13.89 3.42
CA ALA A 92 -2.11 14.72 2.63
C ALA A 92 -0.96 13.90 2.03
N GLU A 93 -0.38 12.95 2.77
CA GLU A 93 0.67 12.07 2.26
C GLU A 93 0.13 11.09 1.20
N MET A 94 -1.09 10.56 1.37
CA MET A 94 -1.74 9.74 0.35
C MET A 94 -2.00 10.52 -0.94
N GLU A 95 -2.48 11.77 -0.83
CA GLU A 95 -2.71 12.64 -2.00
C GLU A 95 -1.40 13.04 -2.68
N LYS A 96 -0.33 13.27 -1.92
CA LYS A 96 1.01 13.53 -2.44
C LYS A 96 1.52 12.36 -3.27
N ARG A 97 1.39 11.12 -2.77
CA ARG A 97 1.71 9.92 -3.55
C ARG A 97 0.86 9.77 -4.80
N LEU A 98 -0.44 10.07 -4.72
CA LEU A 98 -1.30 10.07 -5.92
C LEU A 98 -0.79 11.04 -6.99
N ARG A 99 -0.36 12.24 -6.58
CA ARG A 99 0.24 13.22 -7.51
C ARG A 99 1.55 12.70 -8.11
N GLN A 100 2.42 12.09 -7.30
CA GLN A 100 3.66 11.47 -7.78
C GLN A 100 3.37 10.39 -8.84
N PHE A 101 2.47 9.45 -8.53
CA PHE A 101 2.12 8.35 -9.44
C PHE A 101 1.55 8.85 -10.77
N ARG A 102 0.71 9.90 -10.74
CA ARG A 102 0.16 10.53 -11.96
C ARG A 102 1.23 11.26 -12.78
N SER A 103 2.21 11.87 -12.12
CA SER A 103 3.30 12.56 -12.81
C SER A 103 4.37 11.61 -13.37
N GLY A 104 4.37 10.35 -12.92
CA GLY A 104 5.39 9.36 -13.29
C GLY A 104 6.79 9.66 -12.75
N LYS A 105 6.89 10.61 -11.80
CA LYS A 105 8.10 11.02 -11.08
C LYS A 105 8.18 10.37 -9.71
#